data_AF-A0A9E4VSS8-F1
#
_entry.id   AF-A0A9E4VSS8-F1
#
_cell.length_a   1.000
_cell.length_b   1.000
_cell.length_c   1.000
_cell.angle_alpha   90.00
_cell.angle_beta   90.00
_cell.angle_gamma   90.00
#
_symmetry.space_group_name_H-M   'P 1'
#
loop_
_entity.id
_entity.type
_entity.pdbx_description
1 polymer ?
#
loop_
_entity_poly.entity_id
_entity_poly.type
_entity_poly.pdbx_seq_one_letter_code
_entity_poly.pdbx_strand_id
1 'polypeptide(L)'
;AEHNDPPGYQSRVASALSRRRAGGPARKMSYEDLQEVGAIVVGSPDTVIKKLTKTVEQLNPGYLILIGSDGDIAHKDVMRSIELLGREVIPALHQIKLQAYE
;
A
#
# COMPACT_ATOMS: atom_id res chain seq x y z
N ALA A 1 -23.20 -12.25 12.59
CA ALA A 1 -21.84 -12.44 12.08
C ALA A 1 -21.84 -13.71 11.26
N GLU A 2 -21.89 -13.58 9.94
CA GLU A 2 -21.91 -14.72 9.03
C GLU A 2 -20.55 -15.42 9.10
N HIS A 3 -20.57 -16.71 9.40
CA HIS A 3 -19.37 -17.52 9.58
C HIS A 3 -18.82 -17.90 8.21
N ASN A 4 -18.03 -17.00 7.61
CA ASN A 4 -17.43 -17.19 6.29
C ASN A 4 -16.36 -18.30 6.22
N ASP A 5 -16.05 -18.99 7.33
CA ASP A 5 -15.01 -20.02 7.40
C ASP A 5 -15.42 -21.20 8.31
N PRO A 6 -16.20 -22.19 7.83
CA PRO A 6 -16.57 -23.36 8.61
C PRO A 6 -15.33 -24.15 9.09
N PRO A 7 -15.40 -24.81 10.27
CA PRO A 7 -14.26 -25.53 10.83
C PRO A 7 -13.69 -26.56 9.85
N GLY A 8 -12.39 -26.46 9.56
CA GLY A 8 -11.65 -27.41 8.70
C GLY A 8 -11.43 -26.99 7.25
N TYR A 9 -12.07 -25.91 6.77
CA TYR A 9 -11.91 -25.42 5.40
C TYR A 9 -10.55 -24.73 5.17
N GLN A 10 -10.06 -24.05 6.20
CA GLN A 10 -8.73 -23.44 6.23
C GLN A 10 -7.74 -24.40 6.89
N SER A 11 -6.58 -24.59 6.28
CA SER A 11 -5.49 -25.32 6.95
C SER A 11 -5.08 -24.57 8.22
N ARG A 12 -4.54 -25.30 9.22
CA ARG A 12 -4.03 -24.67 10.46
C ARG A 12 -3.02 -23.56 10.16
N VAL A 13 -2.24 -23.72 9.10
CA VAL A 13 -1.27 -22.73 8.60
C VAL A 13 -2.00 -21.52 8.01
N ALA A 14 -3.00 -21.73 7.16
CA ALA A 14 -3.80 -20.64 6.57
C ALA A 14 -4.53 -19.82 7.64
N SER A 15 -5.15 -20.47 8.64
CA SER A 15 -5.77 -19.76 9.77
C SER A 15 -4.77 -18.99 10.62
N ALA A 16 -3.56 -19.54 10.84
CA ALA A 16 -2.51 -18.84 11.56
C ALA A 16 -2.00 -17.61 10.78
N LEU A 17 -1.87 -17.73 9.46
CA LEU A 17 -1.47 -16.64 8.59
C LEU A 17 -2.56 -15.57 8.48
N SER A 18 -3.83 -15.97 8.40
CA SER A 18 -4.99 -15.08 8.41
C SER A 18 -5.06 -14.28 9.70
N ARG A 19 -4.86 -14.93 10.86
CA ARG A 19 -4.72 -14.23 12.15
C ARG A 19 -3.56 -13.24 12.17
N ARG A 20 -2.45 -13.50 11.47
CA ARG A 20 -1.33 -12.55 11.36
C ARG A 20 -1.67 -11.38 10.44
N ARG A 21 -2.26 -11.64 9.26
CA ARG A 21 -2.71 -10.62 8.29
C ARG A 21 -3.82 -9.72 8.85
N ALA A 22 -4.69 -10.27 9.69
CA ALA A 22 -5.71 -9.55 10.44
C ALA A 22 -5.15 -8.76 11.64
N GLY A 23 -3.83 -8.57 11.73
CA GLY A 23 -3.20 -7.89 12.86
C GLY A 23 -3.14 -8.75 14.11
N GLY A 24 -2.54 -9.95 14.00
CA GLY A 24 -2.22 -10.82 15.14
C GLY A 24 -1.36 -10.08 16.18
N PRO A 25 -0.87 -10.73 17.27
CA PRO A 25 -0.30 -10.04 18.45
C PRO A 25 0.99 -9.21 18.22
N ALA A 26 1.33 -8.89 16.98
CA ALA A 26 2.17 -7.75 16.64
C ALA A 26 1.57 -6.45 17.19
N ARG A 27 2.45 -5.57 17.66
CA ARG A 27 2.13 -4.19 18.04
C ARG A 27 1.25 -3.56 16.97
N LYS A 28 0.08 -3.05 17.35
CA LYS A 28 -0.71 -2.16 16.48
C LYS A 28 0.17 -0.97 16.15
N MET A 29 0.55 -0.85 14.89
CA MET A 29 1.33 0.29 14.40
C MET A 29 0.43 1.52 14.43
N SER A 30 0.96 2.65 14.91
CA SER A 30 0.27 3.94 14.75
C SER A 30 0.23 4.36 13.28
N TYR A 31 -0.53 5.40 12.98
CA TYR A 31 -0.55 6.00 11.64
C TYR A 31 0.85 6.48 11.22
N GLU A 32 1.60 7.04 12.16
CA GLU A 32 2.97 7.50 11.97
C GLU A 32 3.92 6.32 11.75
N ASP A 33 3.80 5.25 12.56
CA ASP A 33 4.58 4.01 12.38
C ASP A 33 4.34 3.43 10.97
N LEU A 34 3.09 3.43 10.49
CA LEU A 34 2.73 2.94 9.15
C LEU A 34 3.29 3.81 8.03
N GLN A 35 3.36 5.13 8.21
CA GLN A 35 4.01 6.02 7.25
C GLN A 35 5.53 5.84 7.25
N GLU A 36 6.14 5.62 8.42
CA GLU A 36 7.59 5.45 8.56
C GLU A 36 8.09 4.21 7.81
N VAL A 37 7.35 3.09 7.92
CA VAL A 37 7.69 1.86 7.19
C VAL A 37 7.24 1.86 5.72
N GLY A 38 6.63 2.95 5.25
CA GLY A 38 6.15 3.08 3.88
C GLY A 38 4.92 2.23 3.55
N ALA A 39 4.20 1.73 4.56
CA ALA A 39 2.93 1.03 4.36
C ALA A 39 1.81 1.99 3.96
N ILE A 40 1.86 3.24 4.45
CA ILE A 40 0.98 4.34 4.02
C ILE A 40 1.82 5.43 3.37
N VAL A 41 1.52 5.75 2.12
CA VAL A 41 2.15 6.86 1.38
C VAL A 41 1.11 7.97 1.21
N VAL A 42 1.33 9.09 1.89
CA VAL A 42 0.42 10.24 1.93
C VAL A 42 1.20 11.55 1.92
N GLY A 43 0.61 12.59 1.33
CA GLY A 43 1.14 13.96 1.30
C GLY A 43 0.75 14.71 0.02
N SER A 44 1.47 15.79 -0.26
CA SER A 44 1.44 16.46 -1.57
C SER A 44 2.00 15.54 -2.68
N PRO A 45 1.72 15.83 -3.96
CA PRO A 45 2.34 15.12 -5.08
C PRO A 45 3.87 15.00 -4.93
N ASP A 46 4.58 16.09 -4.60
CA ASP A 46 6.03 16.07 -4.36
C ASP A 46 6.45 15.12 -3.24
N THR A 47 5.68 15.08 -2.16
CA THR A 47 5.95 14.18 -1.02
C THR A 47 5.77 12.73 -1.42
N VAL A 48 4.69 12.43 -2.17
CA VAL A 48 4.38 11.09 -2.67
C VAL A 48 5.44 10.64 -3.67
N ILE A 49 5.83 11.50 -4.61
CA ILE A 49 6.91 11.23 -5.57
C ILE A 49 8.18 10.85 -4.82
N LYS A 50 8.63 11.69 -3.87
CA LYS A 50 9.85 11.41 -3.08
C LYS A 50 9.78 10.07 -2.34
N LYS A 51 8.64 9.75 -1.72
CA LYS A 51 8.45 8.49 -0.99
C LYS A 51 8.47 7.28 -1.93
N LEU A 52 7.74 7.35 -3.04
CA LEU A 52 7.67 6.26 -4.02
C LEU A 52 8.98 6.08 -4.80
N THR A 53 9.70 7.16 -5.14
CA THR A 53 11.04 7.08 -5.74
C THR A 53 11.97 6.26 -4.87
N LYS A 54 12.00 6.51 -3.55
CA LYS A 54 12.79 5.71 -2.61
C LYS A 54 12.42 4.23 -2.68
N THR A 55 11.13 3.90 -2.71
CA THR A 55 10.66 2.51 -2.83
C THR A 55 11.08 1.88 -4.16
N VAL A 56 10.95 2.61 -5.27
CA VAL A 56 11.32 2.15 -6.61
C VAL A 56 12.81 1.88 -6.72
N GLU A 57 13.65 2.81 -6.23
CA GLU A 57 15.11 2.67 -6.24
C GLU A 57 15.59 1.51 -5.35
N GLN A 58 14.92 1.27 -4.22
CA GLN A 58 15.31 0.20 -3.29
C GLN A 58 14.86 -1.19 -3.72
N LEU A 59 13.66 -1.30 -4.29
CA LEU A 59 13.03 -2.59 -4.58
C LEU A 59 13.07 -2.97 -6.07
N ASN A 60 13.37 -2.01 -6.95
CA ASN A 60 13.30 -2.15 -8.40
C ASN A 60 12.03 -2.90 -8.86
N PRO A 61 10.80 -2.47 -8.49
CA PRO A 61 9.60 -3.26 -8.73
C PRO A 61 9.10 -3.12 -10.17
N GLY A 62 8.67 -4.23 -10.78
CA GLY A 62 7.98 -4.21 -12.08
C GLY A 62 6.56 -3.65 -12.00
N TYR A 63 5.91 -3.71 -10.83
CA TYR A 63 4.56 -3.20 -10.61
C TYR A 63 4.44 -2.57 -9.21
N LEU A 64 3.70 -1.45 -9.15
CA LEU A 64 3.22 -0.86 -7.90
C LEU A 64 1.70 -0.91 -7.90
N ILE A 65 1.13 -1.57 -6.89
CA ILE A 65 -0.32 -1.64 -6.68
C ILE A 65 -0.66 -0.71 -5.53
N LEU A 66 -1.49 0.28 -5.80
CA LEU A 66 -1.87 1.32 -4.84
C LEU A 66 -3.35 1.21 -4.50
N ILE A 67 -3.67 1.32 -3.21
CA ILE A 67 -5.04 1.46 -2.72
C ILE A 67 -5.26 2.95 -2.45
N GLY A 68 -6.07 3.61 -3.27
CA GLY A 68 -6.29 5.06 -3.21
C GLY A 68 -7.41 5.51 -2.26
N SER A 69 -8.14 4.57 -1.65
CA SER A 69 -9.32 4.83 -0.83
C SER A 69 -9.30 4.00 0.47
N ASP A 70 -8.33 4.29 1.33
CA ASP A 70 -8.22 3.60 2.62
C ASP A 70 -9.06 4.32 3.70
N GLY A 71 -10.11 3.67 4.17
CA GLY A 71 -11.06 4.22 5.14
C GLY A 71 -12.22 5.02 4.51
N ASP A 72 -12.86 5.86 5.34
CA ASP A 72 -14.02 6.67 4.96
C ASP A 72 -13.59 8.02 4.36
N ILE A 73 -13.19 7.98 3.09
CA ILE A 73 -12.78 9.17 2.32
C ILE A 73 -13.91 9.54 1.37
N ALA A 74 -14.31 10.81 1.36
CA ALA A 74 -15.33 11.30 0.44
C ALA A 74 -14.92 11.04 -1.02
N HIS A 75 -15.86 10.58 -1.84
CA HIS A 75 -15.61 10.22 -3.25
C HIS A 75 -14.87 11.32 -4.03
N LYS A 76 -15.25 12.59 -3.84
CA LYS A 76 -14.61 13.74 -4.50
C LYS A 76 -13.10 13.82 -4.21
N ASP A 77 -12.69 13.46 -3.00
CA ASP A 77 -11.30 13.58 -2.55
C ASP A 77 -10.48 12.39 -3.08
N VAL A 78 -11.08 11.19 -3.14
CA VAL A 78 -10.50 10.02 -3.83
C VAL A 78 -10.28 10.33 -5.31
N MET A 79 -11.29 10.89 -6.00
CA MET A 79 -11.17 11.25 -7.41
C MET A 79 -10.11 12.31 -7.66
N ARG A 80 -10.00 13.30 -6.76
CA ARG A 80 -8.93 14.31 -6.81
C ARG A 80 -7.54 13.68 -6.62
N SER A 81 -7.42 12.73 -5.68
CA SER A 81 -6.18 11.97 -5.47
C SER A 81 -5.77 11.18 -6.72
N ILE A 82 -6.72 10.52 -7.38
CA ILE A 82 -6.49 9.80 -8.64
C ILE A 82 -6.04 10.76 -9.76
N GLU A 83 -6.67 11.92 -9.87
CA GLU A 83 -6.28 12.95 -10.86
C GLU A 83 -4.83 13.41 -10.64
N LEU A 84 -4.45 13.73 -9.40
CA LEU A 84 -3.10 14.14 -9.04
C LEU A 84 -2.08 13.03 -9.28
N LEU A 85 -2.43 11.79 -8.93
CA LEU A 85 -1.60 10.62 -9.18
C LEU A 85 -1.30 10.47 -10.68
N GLY A 86 -2.33 10.58 -11.53
CA GLY A 86 -2.21 10.49 -12.99
C GLY A 86 -1.46 11.65 -13.62
N ARG A 87 -1.71 12.89 -13.16
CA ARG A 87 -1.16 14.10 -13.78
C ARG A 87 0.25 14.43 -13.34
N GLU A 88 0.61 14.12 -12.08
CA GLU A 88 1.85 14.61 -11.47
C GLU A 88 2.77 13.46 -11.04
N VAL A 89 2.24 12.44 -10.36
CA VAL A 89 3.07 11.40 -9.72
C VAL A 89 3.56 10.34 -10.72
N ILE A 90 2.66 9.72 -11.48
CA ILE A 90 3.01 8.66 -12.44
C ILE A 90 4.04 9.16 -13.48
N PRO A 91 3.88 10.35 -14.10
CA PRO A 91 4.88 10.87 -15.04
C PRO A 91 6.27 11.08 -14.42
N ALA A 92 6.32 11.51 -13.15
CA ALA A 92 7.58 11.70 -12.44
C ALA A 92 8.27 10.34 -12.14
N LEU A 93 7.51 9.32 -11.73
CA LEU A 93 8.06 7.99 -11.48
C LEU A 93 8.60 7.31 -12.75
N HIS A 94 8.00 7.56 -13.91
CA HIS A 94 8.52 7.05 -15.19
C HIS A 94 9.88 7.62 -15.60
N GLN A 95 10.35 8.70 -14.98
CA GLN A 95 11.71 9.20 -15.23
C GLN A 95 12.78 8.33 -14.55
N ILE A 96 12.39 7.48 -13.60
CA ILE A 96 13.29 6.57 -12.91
C ILE A 96 13.54 5.36 -13.80
N LYS A 97 14.81 5.08 -14.11
CA LYS A 97 15.19 3.91 -14.89
C LYS A 97 15.33 2.70 -13.99
N LEU A 98 14.50 1.70 -14.21
CA LEU A 98 14.60 0.40 -13.55
C LEU A 98 15.82 -0.38 -14.07
N GLN A 99 16.41 -1.19 -13.20
CA GLN A 99 17.48 -2.11 -13.58
C GLN A 99 16.88 -3.40 -14.14
N ALA A 100 17.60 -4.06 -15.05
CA ALA A 100 17.22 -5.40 -15.48
C ALA A 100 17.39 -6.37 -14.29
N TYR A 101 16.47 -7.33 -14.16
CA TYR A 101 16.65 -8.44 -13.24
C TYR A 101 17.69 -9.41 -13.82
N GLU A 102 18.66 -9.82 -13.01
CA GLU A 102 19.58 -10.92 -13.34
C GLU A 102 18.92 -12.28 -13.18
#